data_AF-A0A7W2PFP1-F1
#
_entry.id   AF-A0A7W2PFP1-F1
#
_cell.length_a   1.000
_cell.length_b   1.000
_cell.length_c   1.000
_cell.angle_alpha   90.00
_cell.angle_beta   90.00
_cell.angle_gamma   90.00
#
_symmetry.space_group_name_H-M   'P 1'
#
loop_
_entity.id
_entity.type
_entity.pdbx_description
1 polymer ?
#
loop_
_entity_poly.entity_id
_entity_poly.type
_entity_poly.pdbx_seq_one_letter_code
_entity_poly.pdbx_strand_id
1 'polypeptide(L)'
;MAKHSINLLQAELQTVKALWTLNRVVALWGTTLVVMLGLIFIVQLQVGHLTTEFATAKSVNSQQKLQLKNLKSAISNNRQDTELLAQLNTIKLVIANKQHLHQQLTDPTKTYSAGFSKAMEELAALHDNDISLQKVNIGHGNMTFSGLARTPDAVPNWLSGFESSTFLSGQRFINFSLTENEQKLTEFVVSSAQSEGE
;
A
#
# COMPACT_ATOMS: atom_id res chain seq x y z
N MET A 1 -10.30 135.28 7.27
CA MET A 1 -11.48 134.46 7.63
C MET A 1 -11.23 133.04 7.17
N ALA A 2 -11.01 132.11 8.10
CA ALA A 2 -10.70 130.72 7.80
C ALA A 2 -11.95 129.98 7.34
N LYS A 3 -11.92 129.37 6.14
CA LYS A 3 -12.99 128.50 5.64
C LYS A 3 -12.66 127.06 6.08
N HIS A 4 -13.42 126.55 7.04
CA HIS A 4 -13.42 125.14 7.42
C HIS A 4 -14.20 124.35 6.37
N SER A 5 -13.48 123.57 5.55
CA SER A 5 -14.10 122.53 4.73
C SER A 5 -14.36 121.32 5.61
N ILE A 6 -15.61 121.13 6.02
CA ILE A 6 -16.07 119.92 6.69
C ILE A 6 -15.99 118.78 5.66
N ASN A 7 -15.20 117.75 5.96
CA ASN A 7 -15.13 116.56 5.13
C ASN A 7 -16.40 115.71 5.35
N LEU A 8 -17.34 115.79 4.41
CA LEU A 8 -18.60 115.04 4.43
C LEU A 8 -18.46 113.62 3.85
N LEU A 9 -17.26 113.20 3.43
CA LEU A 9 -16.99 111.81 3.13
C LEU A 9 -16.91 111.00 4.44
N GLN A 10 -18.08 110.58 4.92
CA GLN A 10 -18.18 109.53 5.92
C GLN A 10 -17.72 108.21 5.30
N ALA A 11 -17.01 107.39 6.09
CA ALA A 11 -16.51 106.08 5.68
C ALA A 11 -17.61 105.13 5.17
N GLU A 12 -18.88 105.45 5.44
CA GLU A 12 -20.05 104.69 5.00
C GLU A 12 -20.45 104.96 3.53
N LEU A 13 -19.93 106.03 2.89
CA LEU A 13 -20.11 106.27 1.45
C LEU A 13 -19.06 105.58 0.57
N GLN A 14 -18.17 104.76 1.14
CA GLN A 14 -17.32 103.90 0.32
C GLN A 14 -18.18 102.75 -0.23
N THR A 15 -18.45 102.78 -1.54
CA THR A 15 -19.17 101.73 -2.26
C THR A 15 -18.58 100.37 -1.89
N VAL A 16 -19.34 99.59 -1.10
CA VAL A 16 -18.98 98.22 -0.75
C VAL A 16 -18.86 97.46 -2.06
N LYS A 17 -17.61 97.14 -2.46
CA LYS A 17 -17.36 96.35 -3.65
C LYS A 17 -18.02 95.00 -3.42
N ALA A 18 -19.12 94.73 -4.12
CA ALA A 18 -19.78 93.44 -4.08
C ALA A 18 -18.74 92.36 -4.39
N LEU A 19 -18.35 91.59 -3.37
CA LEU A 19 -17.34 90.53 -3.52
C LEU A 19 -17.84 89.46 -4.49
N TRP A 20 -19.16 89.28 -4.50
CA TRP A 20 -19.94 88.47 -5.43
C TRP A 20 -20.54 89.34 -6.54
N THR A 21 -19.83 89.46 -7.66
CA THR A 21 -20.42 89.96 -8.92
C THR A 21 -20.81 88.77 -9.80
N LEU A 22 -21.88 88.91 -10.59
CA LEU A 22 -22.39 87.83 -11.46
C LEU A 22 -21.28 87.20 -12.32
N ASN A 23 -20.38 88.04 -12.85
CA ASN A 23 -19.26 87.59 -13.67
C ASN A 23 -18.25 86.72 -12.89
N ARG A 24 -18.01 87.00 -11.61
CA ARG A 24 -17.14 86.18 -10.74
C ARG A 24 -17.77 84.83 -10.43
N VAL A 25 -19.09 84.79 -10.21
CA VAL A 25 -19.83 83.54 -9.96
C VAL A 25 -19.80 82.67 -11.21
N VAL A 26 -20.07 83.23 -12.39
CA VAL A 26 -20.01 82.49 -13.66
C VAL A 26 -18.59 82.00 -13.95
N ALA A 27 -17.57 82.81 -13.70
CA ALA A 27 -16.17 82.38 -13.86
C ALA A 27 -15.83 81.22 -12.90
N LEU A 28 -16.27 81.28 -11.64
CA LEU A 28 -16.06 80.23 -10.66
C LEU A 28 -16.74 78.92 -11.10
N TRP A 29 -18.01 78.98 -11.51
CA TRP A 29 -18.72 77.81 -12.05
C TRP A 29 -18.06 77.24 -13.32
N GLY A 30 -17.59 78.11 -14.21
CA GLY A 30 -16.83 77.71 -15.40
C GLY A 30 -15.54 76.98 -15.03
N THR A 31 -14.77 77.50 -14.07
CA THR A 31 -13.56 76.82 -13.58
C THR A 31 -13.88 75.48 -12.93
N THR A 32 -14.94 75.39 -12.12
CA THR A 32 -15.38 74.13 -11.50
C THR A 32 -15.79 73.10 -12.56
N LEU A 33 -16.51 73.52 -13.61
CA LEU A 33 -16.92 72.64 -14.70
C LEU A 33 -15.70 72.10 -15.47
N VAL A 34 -14.73 72.96 -15.77
CA VAL A 34 -13.47 72.54 -16.43
C VAL A 34 -12.70 71.55 -15.56
N VAL A 35 -12.61 71.78 -14.25
CA VAL A 35 -11.98 70.84 -13.32
C VAL A 35 -12.73 69.50 -13.29
N MET A 36 -14.07 69.53 -13.26
CA MET A 36 -14.88 68.32 -13.27
C MET A 36 -14.69 67.50 -14.55
N LEU A 37 -14.68 68.14 -15.72
CA LEU A 37 -14.41 67.48 -17.00
C LEU A 37 -13.00 66.90 -17.07
N GLY A 38 -12.00 67.63 -16.54
CA GLY A 38 -10.62 67.15 -16.46
C GLY A 38 -10.52 65.86 -15.61
N LEU A 39 -11.18 65.83 -14.46
CA LEU A 39 -11.20 64.63 -13.60
C LEU A 39 -11.91 63.45 -14.28
N ILE A 40 -13.05 63.68 -14.95
CA ILE A 40 -13.77 62.64 -15.69
C ILE A 40 -12.90 62.04 -16.79
N PHE A 41 -12.19 62.87 -17.55
CA PHE A 41 -11.31 62.42 -18.63
C PHE A 41 -10.15 61.55 -18.10
N ILE A 42 -9.52 61.95 -16.99
CA ILE A 42 -8.46 61.18 -16.34
C ILE A 42 -8.98 59.81 -15.86
N VAL A 43 -10.14 59.79 -15.19
CA VAL A 43 -10.75 58.56 -14.68
C VAL A 43 -11.13 57.62 -15.82
N GLN A 44 -11.67 58.15 -16.92
CA GLN A 44 -12.09 57.34 -18.06
C GLN A 44 -10.92 56.61 -18.72
N LEU A 45 -9.76 57.26 -18.83
CA LEU A 45 -8.54 56.63 -19.33
C LEU A 45 -8.08 55.49 -18.40
N GLN A 46 -8.10 55.72 -17.08
CA GLN A 46 -7.66 54.72 -16.10
C GLN A 46 -8.58 53.48 -16.03
N VAL A 47 -9.90 53.69 -16.13
CA VAL A 47 -10.90 52.62 -16.15
C VAL A 47 -10.79 51.76 -17.41
N GLY A 48 -10.46 52.37 -18.56
CA GLY A 48 -10.23 51.64 -19.81
C GLY A 48 -9.13 50.58 -19.68
N HIS A 49 -7.98 50.95 -19.10
CA HIS A 49 -6.88 50.00 -18.89
C HIS A 49 -7.26 48.89 -17.90
N LEU A 50 -7.85 49.24 -16.75
CA LEU A 50 -8.18 48.27 -15.71
C LEU A 50 -9.25 47.25 -16.16
N THR A 51 -10.22 47.68 -16.98
CA THR A 51 -11.24 46.78 -17.53
C THR A 51 -10.66 45.80 -18.56
N THR A 52 -9.68 46.22 -19.37
CA THR A 52 -8.98 45.33 -20.30
C THR A 52 -8.13 44.28 -19.59
N GLU A 53 -7.39 44.67 -18.55
CA GLU A 53 -6.62 43.73 -17.72
C GLU A 53 -7.54 42.73 -17.02
N PHE A 54 -8.65 43.20 -16.45
CA PHE A 54 -9.64 42.32 -15.82
C PHE A 54 -10.28 41.36 -16.83
N ALA A 55 -10.59 41.82 -18.05
CA ALA A 55 -11.15 40.99 -19.10
C ALA A 55 -10.18 39.91 -19.58
N THR A 56 -8.90 40.24 -19.75
CA THR A 56 -7.86 39.26 -20.11
C THR A 56 -7.65 38.24 -19.00
N ALA A 57 -7.52 38.67 -17.75
CA ALA A 57 -7.39 37.78 -16.59
C ALA A 57 -8.60 36.85 -16.44
N LYS A 58 -9.81 37.37 -16.64
CA LYS A 58 -11.05 36.58 -16.63
C LYS A 58 -11.11 35.56 -17.77
N SER A 59 -10.66 35.96 -18.97
CA SER A 59 -10.57 35.07 -20.13
C SER A 59 -9.59 33.91 -19.86
N VAL A 60 -8.38 34.21 -19.36
CA VAL A 60 -7.39 33.20 -18.97
C VAL A 60 -7.94 32.27 -17.89
N ASN A 61 -8.60 32.81 -16.85
CA ASN A 61 -9.20 31.99 -15.80
C ASN A 61 -10.30 31.06 -16.36
N SER A 62 -11.11 31.54 -17.31
CA SER A 62 -12.13 30.73 -17.97
C SER A 62 -11.52 29.61 -18.80
N GLN A 63 -10.46 29.89 -19.56
CA GLN A 63 -9.72 28.89 -20.33
C GLN A 63 -9.11 27.82 -19.42
N GLN A 64 -8.47 28.22 -18.31
CA GLN A 64 -7.91 27.30 -17.32
C GLN A 64 -8.99 26.42 -16.67
N LYS A 65 -10.17 26.98 -16.38
CA LYS A 65 -11.31 26.20 -15.87
C LYS A 65 -11.82 25.18 -16.88
N LEU A 66 -11.87 25.53 -18.16
CA LEU A 66 -12.23 24.60 -19.23
C LEU A 66 -11.21 23.48 -19.37
N GLN A 67 -9.91 23.81 -19.34
CA GLN A 67 -8.84 22.82 -19.35
C GLN A 67 -8.95 21.88 -18.13
N LEU A 68 -9.15 22.41 -16.93
CA LEU A 68 -9.35 21.61 -15.73
C LEU A 68 -10.58 20.69 -15.84
N LYS A 69 -11.69 21.19 -16.39
CA LYS A 69 -12.89 20.37 -16.62
C LYS A 69 -12.59 19.22 -17.60
N ASN A 70 -11.88 19.50 -18.68
CA ASN A 70 -11.50 18.50 -19.68
C ASN A 70 -10.53 17.46 -19.10
N LEU A 71 -9.51 17.89 -18.36
CA LEU A 71 -8.56 17.00 -17.68
C LEU A 71 -9.28 16.14 -16.63
N LYS A 72 -10.19 16.74 -15.84
CA LYS A 72 -10.99 16.00 -14.85
C LYS A 72 -11.88 14.97 -15.53
N SER A 73 -12.46 15.29 -16.69
CA SER A 73 -13.25 14.35 -17.48
C SER A 73 -12.39 13.23 -18.06
N ALA A 74 -11.19 13.53 -18.57
CA ALA A 74 -10.26 12.54 -19.09
C ALA A 74 -9.78 11.58 -17.99
N ILE A 75 -9.44 12.10 -16.81
CA ILE A 75 -9.09 11.30 -15.64
C ILE A 75 -10.30 10.46 -15.20
N SER A 76 -11.50 11.03 -15.16
CA SER A 76 -12.71 10.29 -14.79
C SER A 76 -13.02 9.16 -15.77
N ASN A 77 -12.83 9.37 -17.08
CA ASN A 77 -12.99 8.32 -18.10
C ASN A 77 -11.93 7.23 -17.92
N ASN A 78 -10.66 7.59 -17.66
CA ASN A 78 -9.63 6.59 -17.36
C ASN A 78 -9.93 5.84 -16.05
N ARG A 79 -10.56 6.48 -15.06
CA ARG A 79 -11.03 5.79 -13.84
C ARG A 79 -12.17 4.79 -14.11
N GLN A 80 -12.83 4.80 -15.27
CA GLN A 80 -13.74 3.70 -15.64
C GLN A 80 -12.99 2.37 -15.83
N ASP A 81 -11.67 2.41 -16.04
CA ASP A 81 -10.80 1.22 -16.02
C ASP A 81 -10.67 0.59 -14.61
N THR A 82 -11.38 1.12 -13.60
CA THR A 82 -11.50 0.47 -12.27
C THR A 82 -12.05 -0.95 -12.39
N GLU A 83 -12.93 -1.21 -13.37
CA GLU A 83 -13.39 -2.57 -13.67
C GLU A 83 -12.23 -3.45 -14.14
N LEU A 84 -11.36 -2.94 -15.01
CA LEU A 84 -10.19 -3.65 -15.50
C LEU A 84 -9.18 -3.93 -14.38
N LEU A 85 -9.00 -2.98 -13.46
CA LEU A 85 -8.20 -3.17 -12.23
C LEU A 85 -8.82 -4.23 -11.30
N ALA A 86 -10.14 -4.26 -11.17
CA ALA A 86 -10.84 -5.28 -10.38
C ALA A 86 -10.71 -6.67 -11.02
N GLN A 87 -10.83 -6.77 -12.34
CA GLN A 87 -10.59 -8.00 -13.10
C GLN A 87 -9.14 -8.48 -12.93
N LEU A 88 -8.16 -7.57 -13.04
CA LEU A 88 -6.74 -7.88 -12.84
C LEU A 88 -6.45 -8.38 -11.42
N ASN A 89 -7.01 -7.73 -10.39
CA ASN A 89 -6.88 -8.17 -9.01
C ASN A 89 -7.51 -9.55 -8.78
N THR A 90 -8.66 -9.80 -9.41
CA THR A 90 -9.34 -11.11 -9.34
C THR A 90 -8.47 -12.20 -9.98
N ILE A 91 -7.94 -11.95 -11.18
CA ILE A 91 -7.05 -12.87 -11.88
C ILE A 91 -5.78 -13.13 -11.06
N LYS A 92 -5.19 -12.08 -10.48
CA LYS A 92 -4.01 -12.20 -9.61
C LYS A 92 -4.28 -13.07 -8.38
N LEU A 93 -5.45 -12.91 -7.75
CA LEU A 93 -5.87 -13.73 -6.61
C LEU A 93 -6.06 -15.19 -7.02
N VAL A 94 -6.69 -15.45 -8.17
CA VAL A 94 -6.86 -16.81 -8.71
C VAL A 94 -5.50 -17.47 -8.97
N ILE A 95 -4.55 -16.75 -9.55
CA ILE A 95 -3.19 -17.25 -9.81
C ILE A 95 -2.48 -17.58 -8.50
N ALA A 96 -2.51 -16.67 -7.51
CA ALA A 96 -1.89 -16.88 -6.22
C ALA A 96 -2.45 -18.12 -5.50
N ASN A 97 -3.78 -18.31 -5.55
CA ASN A 97 -4.43 -19.49 -4.98
C ASN A 97 -4.00 -20.77 -5.71
N LYS A 98 -3.99 -20.78 -7.04
CA LYS A 98 -3.51 -21.94 -7.81
C LYS A 98 -2.05 -22.29 -7.52
N GLN A 99 -1.18 -21.29 -7.36
CA GLN A 99 0.22 -21.52 -6.97
C GLN A 99 0.32 -22.12 -5.58
N HIS A 100 -0.45 -21.62 -4.62
CA HIS A 100 -0.48 -22.16 -3.27
C HIS A 100 -0.99 -23.61 -3.25
N LEU A 101 -2.08 -23.92 -3.97
CA LEU A 101 -2.58 -25.28 -4.12
C LEU A 101 -1.56 -26.19 -4.80
N HIS A 102 -0.92 -25.72 -5.86
CA HIS A 102 0.16 -26.47 -6.52
C HIS A 102 1.29 -26.77 -5.55
N GLN A 103 1.72 -25.80 -4.75
CA GLN A 103 2.76 -26.00 -3.75
C GLN A 103 2.33 -27.04 -2.71
N GLN A 104 1.09 -27.01 -2.23
CA GLN A 104 0.57 -28.00 -1.28
C GLN A 104 0.46 -29.42 -1.87
N LEU A 105 0.07 -29.54 -3.14
CA LEU A 105 -0.06 -30.83 -3.83
C LEU A 105 1.31 -31.41 -4.25
N THR A 106 2.26 -30.53 -4.56
CA THR A 106 3.62 -30.89 -4.98
C THR A 106 4.57 -30.98 -3.79
N ASP A 107 4.11 -30.67 -2.57
CA ASP A 107 4.92 -30.79 -1.36
C ASP A 107 5.16 -32.29 -1.07
N PRO A 108 6.40 -32.79 -1.28
CA PRO A 108 6.72 -34.19 -1.06
C PRO A 108 6.65 -34.56 0.43
N THR A 109 6.60 -33.58 1.35
CA THR A 109 6.44 -33.83 2.78
C THR A 109 5.01 -34.23 3.17
N LYS A 110 4.00 -33.81 2.37
CA LYS A 110 2.58 -34.12 2.61
C LYS A 110 2.08 -35.32 1.81
N THR A 111 2.78 -35.68 0.73
CA THR A 111 2.50 -36.86 -0.11
C THR A 111 3.52 -37.97 0.16
N TYR A 112 3.81 -38.24 1.44
CA TYR A 112 4.71 -39.33 1.86
C TYR A 112 4.06 -40.73 1.71
N SER A 113 2.82 -40.81 1.20
CA SER A 113 2.08 -42.06 0.97
C SER A 113 2.76 -42.99 -0.05
N ALA A 114 3.42 -42.45 -1.07
CA ALA A 114 4.14 -43.27 -2.06
C ALA A 114 5.41 -43.92 -1.48
N GLY A 115 6.04 -43.31 -0.47
CA GLY A 115 7.22 -43.85 0.20
C GLY A 115 6.88 -44.98 1.18
N PHE A 116 5.79 -44.83 1.94
CA PHE A 116 5.37 -45.85 2.92
C PHE A 116 5.08 -47.21 2.29
N SER A 117 4.37 -47.27 1.16
CA SER A 117 4.03 -48.56 0.53
C SER A 117 5.29 -49.33 0.13
N LYS A 118 6.27 -48.64 -0.46
CA LYS A 118 7.55 -49.23 -0.84
C LYS A 118 8.37 -49.65 0.38
N ALA A 119 8.36 -48.85 1.45
CA ALA A 119 9.01 -49.20 2.71
C ALA A 119 8.41 -50.46 3.34
N MET A 120 7.08 -50.59 3.34
CA MET A 120 6.38 -51.77 3.87
C MET A 120 6.64 -53.02 3.02
N GLU A 121 6.70 -52.89 1.70
CA GLU A 121 7.04 -53.98 0.79
C GLU A 121 8.46 -54.51 1.05
N GLU A 122 9.45 -53.62 1.19
CA GLU A 122 10.82 -54.00 1.51
C GLU A 122 10.95 -54.61 2.91
N LEU A 123 10.22 -54.09 3.91
CA LEU A 123 10.16 -54.69 5.26
C LEU A 123 9.56 -56.10 5.25
N ALA A 124 8.53 -56.32 4.44
CA ALA A 124 7.92 -57.64 4.29
C ALA A 124 8.84 -58.62 3.55
N ALA A 125 9.62 -58.15 2.59
CA ALA A 125 10.62 -58.96 1.89
C ALA A 125 11.83 -59.31 2.78
N LEU A 126 12.24 -58.39 3.66
CA LEU A 126 13.34 -58.55 4.63
C LEU A 126 12.84 -59.12 5.97
N HIS A 127 11.82 -59.96 5.96
CA HIS A 127 11.28 -60.54 7.18
C HIS A 127 12.29 -61.48 7.85
N ASP A 128 12.32 -61.48 9.18
CA ASP A 128 13.09 -62.42 9.99
C ASP A 128 12.11 -63.25 10.85
N ASN A 129 12.31 -64.57 10.94
CA ASN A 129 11.41 -65.46 11.68
C ASN A 129 11.49 -65.25 13.20
N ASP A 130 12.57 -64.63 13.67
CA ASP A 130 12.82 -64.38 15.08
C ASP A 130 12.38 -62.99 15.53
N ILE A 131 11.77 -62.19 14.63
CA ILE A 131 11.32 -60.82 14.90
C ILE A 131 9.86 -60.61 14.53
N SER A 132 9.13 -59.95 15.42
CA SER A 132 7.76 -59.49 15.20
C SER A 132 7.68 -57.98 15.40
N LEU A 133 7.42 -57.24 14.31
CA LEU A 133 7.19 -55.79 14.38
C LEU A 133 5.80 -55.48 14.91
N GLN A 134 5.72 -54.52 15.83
CA GLN A 134 4.47 -54.03 16.40
C GLN A 134 4.17 -52.60 15.99
N LYS A 135 5.20 -51.75 15.96
CA LYS A 135 5.07 -50.34 15.58
C LYS A 135 6.18 -49.96 14.64
N VAL A 136 5.79 -49.34 13.54
CA VAL A 136 6.70 -48.79 12.55
C VAL A 136 6.35 -47.33 12.34
N ASN A 137 7.32 -46.44 12.57
CA ASN A 137 7.19 -45.02 12.33
C ASN A 137 8.27 -44.58 11.34
N ILE A 138 7.85 -43.99 10.23
CA ILE A 138 8.73 -43.52 9.16
C ILE A 138 8.30 -42.08 8.85
N GLY A 139 9.18 -41.10 9.05
CA GLY A 139 8.84 -39.70 8.81
C GLY A 139 10.05 -38.77 8.75
N HIS A 140 10.01 -37.81 7.82
CA HIS A 140 11.01 -36.74 7.66
C HIS A 140 12.49 -37.18 7.70
N GLY A 141 12.79 -38.38 7.16
CA GLY A 141 14.16 -38.92 7.13
C GLY A 141 14.59 -39.70 8.37
N ASN A 142 13.72 -39.85 9.37
CA ASN A 142 13.94 -40.68 10.55
C ASN A 142 13.02 -41.90 10.53
N MET A 143 13.49 -43.01 11.09
CA MET A 143 12.79 -44.28 11.16
C MET A 143 12.89 -44.84 12.58
N THR A 144 11.78 -45.33 13.09
CA THR A 144 11.70 -45.98 14.39
C THR A 144 10.91 -47.28 14.26
N PHE A 145 11.49 -48.36 14.73
CA PHE A 145 10.92 -49.69 14.74
C PHE A 145 10.83 -50.20 16.17
N SER A 146 9.69 -50.76 16.55
CA SER A 146 9.55 -51.46 17.82
C SER A 146 8.79 -52.77 17.67
N GLY A 147 9.14 -53.74 18.50
CA GLY A 147 8.58 -55.07 18.44
C GLY A 147 9.20 -56.04 19.43
N LEU A 148 8.97 -57.33 19.17
CA LEU A 148 9.46 -58.44 19.97
C LEU A 148 10.46 -59.27 19.16
N ALA A 149 11.55 -59.67 19.79
CA ALA A 149 12.55 -60.57 19.26
C ALA A 149 12.68 -61.82 20.15
N ARG A 150 12.90 -62.99 19.53
CA ARG A 150 13.13 -64.25 20.26
C ARG A 150 14.48 -64.28 20.97
N THR A 151 15.48 -63.60 20.41
CA THR A 151 16.81 -63.48 20.99
C THR A 151 17.31 -62.04 20.85
N PRO A 152 18.14 -61.54 21.77
CA PRO A 152 18.75 -60.21 21.64
C PRO A 152 19.59 -60.04 20.37
N ASP A 153 20.22 -61.13 19.90
CA ASP A 153 21.08 -61.16 18.72
C ASP A 153 20.30 -61.09 17.40
N ALA A 154 18.99 -61.40 17.41
CA ALA A 154 18.16 -61.33 16.20
C ALA A 154 18.03 -59.90 15.69
N VAL A 155 17.96 -58.90 16.58
CA VAL A 155 17.70 -57.50 16.17
C VAL A 155 18.84 -56.91 15.34
N PRO A 156 20.13 -57.01 15.74
CA PRO A 156 21.24 -56.60 14.90
C PRO A 156 21.31 -57.36 13.57
N ASN A 157 21.03 -58.68 13.58
CA ASN A 157 21.03 -59.49 12.36
C ASN A 157 19.99 -59.02 11.36
N TRP A 158 18.78 -58.73 11.82
CA TRP A 158 17.73 -58.19 10.97
C TRP A 158 18.04 -56.81 10.42
N LEU A 159 18.57 -55.90 11.25
CA LEU A 159 18.98 -54.56 10.81
C LEU A 159 20.07 -54.61 9.74
N SER A 160 20.95 -55.61 9.77
CA SER A 160 21.98 -55.79 8.74
C SER A 160 21.39 -56.04 7.33
N GLY A 161 20.17 -56.60 7.26
CA GLY A 161 19.47 -56.81 5.99
C GLY A 161 19.07 -55.49 5.29
N PHE A 162 18.96 -54.39 6.03
CA PHE A 162 18.49 -53.11 5.51
C PHE A 162 19.52 -52.44 4.58
N GLU A 163 20.80 -52.82 4.68
CA GLU A 163 21.87 -52.40 3.76
C GLU A 163 21.57 -52.78 2.30
N SER A 164 20.79 -53.84 2.08
CA SER A 164 20.45 -54.34 0.74
C SER A 164 19.19 -53.71 0.12
N SER A 165 18.43 -52.93 0.90
CA SER A 165 17.16 -52.33 0.48
C SER A 165 17.39 -50.98 -0.21
N THR A 166 16.45 -50.52 -1.05
CA THR A 166 16.59 -49.21 -1.71
C THR A 166 16.05 -48.04 -0.89
N PHE A 167 15.09 -48.29 0.02
CA PHE A 167 14.44 -47.27 0.82
C PHE A 167 14.96 -47.20 2.27
N LEU A 168 15.38 -48.33 2.83
CA LEU A 168 15.85 -48.46 4.22
C LEU A 168 17.38 -48.32 4.33
N SER A 169 18.12 -48.42 3.23
CA SER A 169 19.58 -48.26 3.21
C SER A 169 20.03 -46.83 3.58
N GLY A 170 21.17 -46.71 4.25
CA GLY A 170 21.79 -45.42 4.57
C GLY A 170 21.26 -44.74 5.84
N GLN A 171 20.32 -45.36 6.54
CA GLN A 171 19.85 -44.94 7.87
C GLN A 171 20.80 -45.50 8.94
N ARG A 172 21.33 -44.64 9.82
CA ARG A 172 22.11 -45.08 10.99
C ARG A 172 21.19 -45.14 12.20
N PHE A 173 20.90 -46.35 12.68
CA PHE A 173 20.17 -46.54 13.93
C PHE A 173 21.09 -46.32 15.11
N ILE A 174 20.89 -45.21 15.82
CA ILE A 174 21.77 -44.74 16.88
C ILE A 174 21.18 -44.96 18.27
N ASN A 175 19.86 -45.09 18.37
CA ASN A 175 19.19 -45.41 19.62
C ASN A 175 18.70 -46.85 19.60
N PHE A 176 19.17 -47.63 20.56
CA PHE A 176 18.82 -49.02 20.71
C PHE A 176 18.48 -49.32 22.16
N SER A 177 17.27 -49.81 22.40
CA SER A 177 16.81 -50.24 23.71
C SER A 177 16.30 -51.67 23.61
N LEU A 178 16.77 -52.52 24.53
CA LEU A 178 16.37 -53.91 24.66
C LEU A 178 15.88 -54.12 26.10
N THR A 179 14.66 -54.60 26.25
CA THR A 179 14.09 -54.94 27.56
C THR A 179 13.54 -56.36 27.49
N GLU A 180 13.84 -57.19 28.47
CA GLU A 180 13.25 -58.53 28.56
C GLU A 180 11.90 -58.46 29.27
N ASN A 181 10.85 -58.98 28.63
CA ASN A 181 9.50 -59.04 29.19
C ASN A 181 9.34 -60.31 30.07
N GLU A 182 8.29 -60.37 30.90
CA GLU A 182 7.92 -61.50 31.76
C GLU A 182 7.80 -62.85 31.00
N GLN A 183 7.61 -62.79 29.68
CA GLN A 183 7.53 -63.94 28.76
C GLN A 183 8.90 -64.41 28.22
N LYS A 184 10.02 -63.87 28.71
CA LYS A 184 11.39 -64.13 28.19
C LYS A 184 11.58 -63.78 26.71
N LEU A 185 10.78 -62.84 26.22
CA LEU A 185 10.93 -62.26 24.89
C LEU A 185 11.60 -60.90 25.03
N THR A 186 12.46 -60.57 24.09
CA THR A 186 13.18 -59.30 24.08
C THR A 186 12.35 -58.26 23.35
N GLU A 187 11.80 -57.30 24.07
CA GLU A 187 11.21 -56.10 23.48
C GLU A 187 12.34 -55.19 23.01
N PHE A 188 12.26 -54.73 21.77
CA PHE A 188 13.25 -53.84 21.19
C PHE A 188 12.63 -52.56 20.67
N VAL A 189 13.38 -51.46 20.81
CA VAL A 189 13.11 -50.19 20.14
C VAL A 189 14.39 -49.73 19.48
N VAL A 190 14.33 -49.51 18.17
CA VAL A 190 15.44 -49.07 17.33
C VAL A 190 15.04 -47.76 16.65
N SER A 191 15.83 -46.69 16.77
CA SER A 191 15.56 -45.41 16.13
C SER A 191 16.79 -44.81 15.46
N SER A 192 16.60 -44.22 14.28
CA SER A 192 17.63 -43.45 13.57
C SER A 192 17.62 -41.96 13.91
N ALA A 193 16.60 -41.48 14.61
CA ALA A 193 16.60 -40.13 15.16
C ALA A 193 17.63 -40.02 16.27
N GLN A 194 18.38 -38.92 16.30
CA GLN A 194 19.26 -38.60 17.43
C GLN A 194 18.37 -38.38 18.64
N SER A 195 18.64 -39.08 19.75
CA SER A 195 17.91 -38.84 20.98
C SER A 195 18.20 -37.40 21.35
N GLU A 196 17.16 -36.57 21.40
CA GLU A 196 17.20 -35.41 22.28
C GLU A 196 17.38 -36.01 23.67
N GLY A 197 18.62 -36.00 24.15
CA GLY A 197 18.95 -36.41 25.50
C GLY A 197 18.14 -35.55 26.47
N GLU A 198 17.50 -36.21 27.43
CA GLU A 198 17.15 -35.59 28.70
C GLU A 198 18.41 -35.11 29.43
#